data_AF-A0A3Q9W5K5-F1
#
_entry.id   AF-A0A3Q9W5K5-F1
#
_cell.length_a   1.000
_cell.length_b   1.000
_cell.length_c   1.000
_cell.angle_alpha   90.00
_cell.angle_beta   90.00
_cell.angle_gamma   90.00
#
_symmetry.space_group_name_H-M   'P 1'
#
loop_
_entity.id
_entity.type
_entity.pdbx_description
1 polymer ?
#
loop_
_entity_poly.entity_id
_entity_poly.type
_entity_poly.pdbx_seq_one_letter_code
_entity_poly.pdbx_strand_id
1 'polypeptide(L)'
;MSSYNENLQKTISSTLNSLYADQQKMQSEQRSAQYNLYYAQGAQINTGDSLANTNQQLEDAQNINTQAVLCDNAVINLLATSTTLQANTTTAVSNVAAMAANIKVASNSISKVAANIGSALNIALASSYDTDIYKRTQQANYFISQTANDAEYTSQLAMEASSQCSELMSTDALNSVTASKTQLEALLSVTNADVSTLSEQSVVDQQALNNDKKAERKAEGVLQDANCELKGVDESVDNANSQLNLDVTVDLEPSSNTLTVSSQIYDKPFQDNTQLNITVPSASATPPEQYVFIAKASNQSSVTLEQVETLFGEYKSNDASINRFYQMTTKSGASQLEASLLYGGAEAVLDIDGDKIVAGGEYVAFVYVELSLDYQRYIGVYDNMVSSASASFTPVYLMPAIKDISVSGETITIDAGVDGQSELRAEFRVMLLPKNKPSESGLMTSSEFGKIPFYFNVPISQQVSSANYISHKVQYKGATEQQFTIDIGSIADVTDNFGSPLVMNDEYVVAVLSLPESAADLPKYLPELSLSENSFTYINPIKPVSLGPICSSVPAQRAVKENSASTAVSDKKAKAKEADATSEPEEKKATNKKAADKDKE
;
A
#
# COMPACT_ATOMS: atom_id res chain seq x y z
N MET A 1 -42.52 0.98 -54.52
CA MET A 1 -41.52 0.13 -53.83
C MET A 1 -40.50 0.97 -53.06
N SER A 2 -40.34 2.27 -53.34
CA SER A 2 -39.48 3.20 -52.58
C SER A 2 -39.71 3.15 -51.06
N SER A 3 -40.96 3.10 -50.62
CA SER A 3 -41.31 2.99 -49.20
C SER A 3 -40.82 1.71 -48.52
N TYR A 4 -40.55 0.62 -49.24
CA TYR A 4 -40.06 -0.63 -48.63
C TYR A 4 -38.56 -0.53 -48.33
N ASN A 5 -37.77 -0.03 -49.28
CA ASN A 5 -36.33 0.16 -49.10
C ASN A 5 -36.03 1.20 -48.02
N GLU A 6 -36.77 2.32 -47.99
CA GLU A 6 -36.64 3.31 -46.91
C GLU A 6 -37.00 2.72 -45.54
N ASN A 7 -38.07 1.93 -45.45
CA ASN A 7 -38.45 1.28 -44.19
C ASN A 7 -37.43 0.22 -43.75
N LEU A 8 -36.86 -0.53 -44.69
CA LEU A 8 -35.82 -1.52 -44.43
C LEU A 8 -34.54 -0.82 -43.93
N GLN A 9 -34.07 0.20 -44.64
CA GLN A 9 -32.90 0.97 -44.25
C GLN A 9 -33.08 1.61 -42.87
N LYS A 10 -34.24 2.22 -42.62
CA LYS A 10 -34.58 2.78 -41.31
C LYS A 10 -34.58 1.73 -40.20
N THR A 11 -35.06 0.52 -40.49
CA THR A 11 -35.05 -0.59 -39.52
C THR A 11 -33.63 -1.09 -39.26
N ILE A 12 -32.81 -1.25 -40.30
CA ILE A 12 -31.39 -1.64 -40.18
C ILE A 12 -30.63 -0.60 -39.36
N SER A 13 -30.78 0.69 -39.69
CA SER A 13 -30.18 1.80 -38.95
C SER A 13 -30.62 1.80 -37.49
N SER A 14 -31.90 1.59 -37.19
CA SER A 14 -32.39 1.52 -35.81
C SER A 14 -31.82 0.34 -35.03
N THR A 15 -31.71 -0.84 -35.67
CA THR A 15 -31.14 -2.03 -35.04
C THR A 15 -29.65 -1.85 -34.75
N LEU A 16 -28.87 -1.40 -35.74
CA LEU A 16 -27.43 -1.16 -35.57
C LEU A 16 -27.16 -0.07 -34.54
N ASN A 17 -27.89 1.03 -34.55
CA ASN A 17 -27.75 2.08 -33.54
C ASN A 17 -28.05 1.57 -32.12
N SER A 18 -29.03 0.67 -31.97
CA SER A 18 -29.32 0.04 -30.68
C SER A 18 -28.18 -0.88 -30.24
N LEU A 19 -27.63 -1.69 -31.16
CA LEU A 19 -26.50 -2.56 -30.89
C LEU A 19 -25.22 -1.78 -30.56
N TYR A 20 -24.94 -0.67 -31.26
CA TYR A 20 -23.80 0.21 -30.94
C TYR A 20 -23.96 0.88 -29.57
N ALA A 21 -25.19 1.30 -29.22
CA ALA A 21 -25.46 1.84 -27.89
C ALA A 21 -25.27 0.78 -26.79
N ASP A 22 -25.72 -0.46 -27.04
CA ASP A 22 -25.49 -1.58 -26.13
C ASP A 22 -24.00 -1.93 -26.03
N GLN A 23 -23.25 -1.91 -27.14
CA GLN A 23 -21.80 -2.11 -27.15
C GLN A 23 -21.08 -1.07 -26.30
N GLN A 24 -21.38 0.22 -26.48
CA GLN A 24 -20.81 1.31 -25.67
C GLN A 24 -21.16 1.15 -24.19
N LYS A 25 -22.40 0.75 -23.88
CA LYS A 25 -22.84 0.47 -22.52
C LYS A 25 -22.06 -0.70 -21.90
N MET A 26 -21.92 -1.83 -22.61
CA MET A 26 -21.16 -2.99 -22.14
C MET A 26 -19.68 -2.68 -21.97
N GLN A 27 -19.07 -1.89 -22.87
CA GLN A 27 -17.70 -1.40 -22.69
C GLN A 27 -17.55 -0.53 -21.44
N SER A 28 -18.55 0.32 -21.13
CA SER A 28 -18.56 1.10 -19.89
C SER A 28 -18.69 0.21 -18.65
N GLU A 29 -19.54 -0.82 -18.70
CA GLU A 29 -19.71 -1.79 -17.61
C GLU A 29 -18.44 -2.63 -17.40
N GLN A 30 -17.80 -3.08 -18.48
CA GLN A 30 -16.50 -3.74 -18.45
C GLN A 30 -15.43 -2.86 -17.78
N ARG A 31 -15.32 -1.59 -18.18
CA ARG A 31 -14.40 -0.64 -17.52
C ARG A 31 -14.72 -0.47 -16.04
N SER A 32 -16.00 -0.37 -15.68
CA SER A 32 -16.42 -0.31 -14.27
C SER A 32 -16.02 -1.56 -13.50
N ALA A 33 -16.15 -2.75 -14.10
CA ALA A 33 -15.74 -4.01 -13.48
C ALA A 33 -14.21 -4.10 -13.31
N GLN A 34 -13.44 -3.61 -14.28
CA GLN A 34 -11.98 -3.49 -14.20
C GLN A 34 -11.55 -2.59 -13.02
N TYR A 35 -12.19 -1.43 -12.85
CA TYR A 35 -11.90 -0.54 -11.71
C TYR A 35 -12.22 -1.23 -10.38
N ASN A 36 -13.38 -1.89 -10.28
CA ASN A 36 -13.77 -2.60 -9.07
C ASN A 36 -12.77 -3.70 -8.70
N LEU A 37 -12.28 -4.45 -9.70
CA LEU A 37 -11.25 -5.46 -9.48
C LEU A 37 -9.94 -4.85 -8.98
N TYR A 38 -9.47 -3.77 -9.62
CA TYR A 38 -8.25 -3.07 -9.21
C TYR A 38 -8.30 -2.57 -7.75
N TYR A 39 -9.39 -1.92 -7.35
CA TYR A 39 -9.53 -1.44 -5.96
C TYR A 39 -9.67 -2.60 -4.96
N ALA A 40 -10.34 -3.69 -5.33
CA ALA A 40 -10.44 -4.87 -4.48
C ALA A 40 -9.07 -5.55 -4.29
N GLN A 41 -8.26 -5.63 -5.35
CA GLN A 41 -6.89 -6.14 -5.28
C GLN A 41 -5.99 -5.24 -4.42
N GLY A 42 -6.12 -3.91 -4.54
CA GLY A 42 -5.43 -2.95 -3.67
C GLY A 42 -5.78 -3.13 -2.19
N ALA A 43 -7.06 -3.30 -1.87
CA ALA A 43 -7.50 -3.57 -0.49
C ALA A 43 -6.89 -4.87 0.06
N GLN A 44 -6.90 -5.94 -0.74
CA GLN A 44 -6.30 -7.23 -0.37
C GLN A 44 -4.78 -7.11 -0.13
N ILE A 45 -4.06 -6.35 -0.96
CA ILE A 45 -2.61 -6.12 -0.79
C ILE A 45 -2.38 -5.39 0.54
N ASN A 46 -3.11 -4.30 0.78
CA ASN A 46 -2.96 -3.52 2.00
C ASN A 46 -3.27 -4.33 3.28
N THR A 47 -4.33 -5.14 3.29
CA THR A 47 -4.64 -5.98 4.45
C THR A 47 -3.69 -7.16 4.60
N GLY A 48 -3.13 -7.68 3.50
CA GLY A 48 -2.05 -8.66 3.52
C GLY A 48 -0.78 -8.10 4.17
N ASP A 49 -0.42 -6.86 3.85
CA ASP A 49 0.73 -6.17 4.41
C ASP A 49 0.55 -5.85 5.89
N SER A 50 -0.64 -5.41 6.28
CA SER A 50 -1.01 -5.23 7.70
C SER A 50 -0.83 -6.53 8.47
N LEU A 51 -1.38 -7.65 7.96
CA LEU A 51 -1.26 -8.96 8.61
C LEU A 51 0.19 -9.41 8.75
N ALA A 52 1.00 -9.24 7.70
CA ALA A 52 2.42 -9.61 7.72
C ALA A 52 3.19 -8.80 8.79
N ASN A 53 2.96 -7.49 8.85
CA ASN A 53 3.56 -6.62 9.87
C ASN A 53 3.10 -7.00 11.28
N THR A 54 1.80 -7.20 11.50
CA THR A 54 1.24 -7.62 12.79
C THR A 54 1.83 -8.96 13.24
N ASN A 55 1.99 -9.93 12.33
CA ASN A 55 2.60 -11.23 12.65
C ASN A 55 4.08 -11.12 13.00
N GLN A 56 4.84 -10.27 12.31
CA GLN A 56 6.24 -10.01 12.65
C GLN A 56 6.37 -9.40 14.04
N GLN A 57 5.56 -8.38 14.35
CA GLN A 57 5.53 -7.75 15.67
C GLN A 57 5.12 -8.74 16.76
N LEU A 58 4.17 -9.63 16.47
CA LEU A 58 3.72 -10.67 17.39
C LEU A 58 4.85 -11.67 17.68
N GLU A 59 5.58 -12.12 16.66
CA GLU A 59 6.74 -13.01 16.82
C GLU A 59 7.82 -12.35 17.71
N ASP A 60 8.14 -11.09 17.44
CA ASP A 60 9.10 -10.32 18.22
C ASP A 60 8.64 -10.18 19.69
N ALA A 61 7.36 -9.88 19.92
CA ALA A 61 6.78 -9.78 21.26
C ALA A 61 6.79 -11.12 22.00
N GLN A 62 6.50 -12.24 21.33
CA GLN A 62 6.56 -13.58 21.91
C GLN A 62 7.99 -13.98 22.30
N ASN A 63 8.97 -13.62 21.47
CA ASN A 63 10.39 -13.85 21.76
C ASN A 63 10.84 -13.06 23.00
N ILE A 64 10.48 -11.78 23.10
CA ILE A 64 10.76 -10.94 24.28
C ILE A 64 10.06 -11.51 25.53
N ASN A 65 8.80 -11.92 25.41
CA ASN A 65 8.03 -12.47 26.52
C ASN A 65 8.68 -13.73 27.10
N THR A 66 9.04 -14.66 26.21
CA THR A 66 9.71 -15.92 26.58
C THR A 66 11.00 -15.64 27.35
N GLN A 67 11.81 -14.69 26.86
CA GLN A 67 13.05 -14.31 27.53
C GLN A 67 12.80 -13.61 28.87
N ALA A 68 11.76 -12.76 28.98
CA ALA A 68 11.38 -12.09 30.21
C ALA A 68 10.97 -13.09 31.32
N VAL A 69 10.20 -14.13 30.97
CA VAL A 69 9.83 -15.21 31.90
C VAL A 69 11.05 -15.96 32.43
N LEU A 70 12.04 -16.25 31.57
CA LEU A 70 13.29 -16.90 32.00
C LEU A 70 14.08 -16.02 32.98
N CYS A 71 14.18 -14.73 32.69
CA CYS A 71 14.84 -13.76 33.57
C CYS A 71 14.12 -13.60 34.91
N ASP A 72 12.78 -13.55 34.93
CA ASP A 72 12.00 -13.45 36.16
C ASP A 72 12.21 -14.67 37.07
N ASN A 73 12.17 -15.88 36.50
CA ASN A 73 12.48 -17.11 37.23
C ASN A 73 13.89 -17.09 37.86
N ALA A 74 14.89 -16.58 37.14
CA ALA A 74 16.24 -16.43 37.65
C ALA A 74 16.30 -15.41 38.80
N VAL A 75 15.59 -14.29 38.69
CA VAL A 75 15.56 -13.25 39.73
C VAL A 75 14.81 -13.70 40.98
N ILE A 76 13.76 -14.53 40.87
CA ILE A 76 13.12 -15.16 42.04
C ILE A 76 14.12 -15.99 42.85
N ASN A 77 14.92 -16.83 42.16
CA ASN A 77 15.96 -17.62 42.82
C ASN A 77 17.05 -16.75 43.45
N LEU A 78 17.44 -15.68 42.76
CA LEU A 78 18.42 -14.72 43.27
C LEU A 78 17.88 -13.97 44.50
N LEU A 79 16.60 -13.59 44.51
CA LEU A 79 15.96 -12.92 45.66
C LEU A 79 15.95 -13.82 46.89
N ALA A 80 15.60 -15.11 46.74
CA ALA A 80 15.65 -16.07 47.83
C ALA A 80 17.06 -16.24 48.40
N THR A 81 18.06 -16.28 47.51
CA THR A 81 19.48 -16.38 47.89
C THR A 81 19.93 -15.12 48.64
N SER A 82 19.63 -13.94 48.11
CA SER A 82 19.97 -12.64 48.72
C SER A 82 19.29 -12.44 50.07
N THR A 83 18.05 -12.90 50.24
CA THR A 83 17.32 -12.87 51.51
C THR A 83 18.01 -13.75 52.56
N THR A 84 18.39 -14.96 52.16
CA THR A 84 19.13 -15.90 53.04
C THR A 84 20.50 -15.34 53.40
N LEU A 85 21.21 -14.76 52.43
CA LEU A 85 22.49 -14.10 52.65
C LEU A 85 22.35 -12.95 53.65
N GLN A 86 21.33 -12.09 53.53
CA GLN A 86 21.11 -10.99 54.47
C GLN A 86 20.86 -11.49 55.90
N ALA A 87 20.03 -12.53 56.06
CA ALA A 87 19.75 -13.14 57.37
C ALA A 87 21.02 -13.72 58.01
N ASN A 88 21.82 -14.45 57.23
CA ASN A 88 23.08 -15.04 57.68
C ASN A 88 24.12 -13.97 58.04
N THR A 89 24.28 -12.94 57.19
CA THR A 89 25.18 -11.82 57.45
C THR A 89 24.78 -11.06 58.72
N THR A 90 23.50 -10.76 58.90
CA THR A 90 22.99 -10.07 60.10
C THR A 90 23.30 -10.88 61.37
N THR A 91 23.09 -12.19 61.32
CA THR A 91 23.42 -13.10 62.42
C THR A 91 24.93 -13.15 62.68
N ALA A 92 25.75 -13.22 61.63
CA ALA A 92 27.20 -13.23 61.74
C ALA A 92 27.74 -11.93 62.36
N VAL A 93 27.27 -10.77 61.91
CA VAL A 93 27.63 -9.46 62.48
C VAL A 93 27.29 -9.40 63.96
N SER A 94 26.09 -9.82 64.35
CA SER A 94 25.67 -9.86 65.76
C SER A 94 26.55 -10.78 66.61
N ASN A 95 26.85 -11.99 66.12
CA ASN A 95 27.65 -12.96 66.85
C ASN A 95 29.11 -12.51 67.01
N VAL A 96 29.72 -11.96 65.96
CA VAL A 96 31.10 -11.46 66.00
C VAL A 96 31.20 -10.21 66.90
N ALA A 97 30.21 -9.32 66.86
CA ALA A 97 30.15 -8.18 67.76
C ALA A 97 30.05 -8.61 69.24
N ALA A 98 29.19 -9.59 69.55
CA ALA A 98 29.08 -10.15 70.89
C ALA A 98 30.38 -10.84 71.34
N MET A 99 31.03 -11.60 70.46
CA MET A 99 32.33 -12.22 70.72
C MET A 99 33.41 -11.17 71.02
N ALA A 100 33.52 -10.11 70.20
CA ALA A 100 34.48 -9.03 70.41
C ALA A 100 34.25 -8.31 71.75
N ALA A 101 33.00 -8.08 72.12
CA ALA A 101 32.65 -7.52 73.43
C ALA A 101 33.10 -8.44 74.59
N ASN A 102 32.84 -9.75 74.48
CA ASN A 102 33.25 -10.73 75.50
C ASN A 102 34.78 -10.84 75.62
N ILE A 103 35.51 -10.87 74.49
CA ILE A 103 36.98 -10.90 74.48
C ILE A 103 37.54 -9.63 75.12
N LYS A 104 36.96 -8.45 74.85
CA LYS A 104 37.36 -7.20 75.50
C LYS A 104 37.19 -7.24 77.02
N VAL A 105 36.05 -7.77 77.50
CA VAL A 105 35.78 -7.92 78.94
C VAL A 105 36.79 -8.87 79.59
N ALA A 106 37.10 -9.99 78.93
CA ALA A 106 38.11 -10.94 79.38
C ALA A 106 39.51 -10.30 79.42
N SER A 107 39.92 -9.62 78.34
CA SER A 107 41.19 -8.90 78.23
C SER A 107 41.35 -7.86 79.34
N ASN A 108 40.32 -7.02 79.58
CA ASN A 108 40.32 -6.06 80.69
C ASN A 108 40.47 -6.73 82.06
N SER A 109 39.88 -7.90 82.26
CA SER A 109 39.99 -8.66 83.52
C SER A 109 41.41 -9.21 83.70
N ILE A 110 42.02 -9.73 82.64
CA ILE A 110 43.41 -10.19 82.63
C ILE A 110 44.36 -9.03 82.94
N SER A 111 44.17 -7.86 82.31
CA SER A 111 44.98 -6.66 82.58
C SER A 111 44.84 -6.17 84.03
N LYS A 112 43.65 -6.28 84.63
CA LYS A 112 43.46 -6.00 86.08
C LYS A 112 44.22 -7.00 86.96
N VAL A 113 44.21 -8.29 86.63
CA VAL A 113 45.01 -9.30 87.34
C VAL A 113 46.49 -9.01 87.19
N ALA A 114 46.95 -8.64 85.99
CA ALA A 114 48.34 -8.23 85.74
C ALA A 114 48.75 -7.03 86.61
N ALA A 115 47.91 -6.00 86.68
CA ALA A 115 48.14 -4.84 87.54
C ALA A 115 48.23 -5.22 89.02
N ASN A 116 47.31 -6.08 89.51
CA ASN A 116 47.32 -6.56 90.89
C ASN A 116 48.59 -7.38 91.22
N ILE A 117 49.03 -8.24 90.31
CA ILE A 117 50.25 -9.04 90.47
C ILE A 117 51.50 -8.16 90.41
N GLY A 118 51.53 -7.16 89.54
CA GLY A 118 52.60 -6.15 89.51
C GLY A 118 52.69 -5.37 90.82
N SER A 119 51.54 -4.99 91.40
CA SER A 119 51.49 -4.39 92.74
C SER A 119 51.98 -5.37 93.82
N ALA A 120 51.58 -6.64 93.76
CA ALA A 120 52.04 -7.67 94.69
C ALA A 120 53.55 -7.91 94.59
N LEU A 121 54.13 -7.86 93.39
CA LEU A 121 55.58 -7.93 93.17
C LEU A 121 56.31 -6.75 93.83
N ASN A 122 55.79 -5.53 93.69
CA ASN A 122 56.35 -4.34 94.35
C ASN A 122 56.32 -4.48 95.88
N ILE A 123 55.23 -5.05 96.44
CA ILE A 123 55.14 -5.35 97.88
C ILE A 123 56.17 -6.42 98.27
N ALA A 124 56.24 -7.55 97.55
CA ALA A 124 57.17 -8.64 97.84
C ALA A 124 58.64 -8.22 97.72
N LEU A 125 58.96 -7.35 96.76
CA LEU A 125 60.28 -6.72 96.60
C LEU A 125 60.65 -5.90 97.85
N ALA A 126 59.71 -5.14 98.40
CA ALA A 126 59.91 -4.30 99.57
C ALA A 126 59.95 -5.08 100.90
N SER A 127 59.18 -6.17 101.03
CA SER A 127 59.00 -6.89 102.30
C SER A 127 59.86 -8.14 102.47
N SER A 128 60.26 -8.80 101.37
CA SER A 128 60.80 -10.17 101.42
C SER A 128 61.74 -10.47 100.25
N TYR A 129 62.67 -9.55 99.99
CA TYR A 129 63.65 -9.63 98.90
C TYR A 129 64.43 -10.97 98.91
N ASP A 130 64.61 -11.57 97.72
CA ASP A 130 65.32 -12.83 97.45
C ASP A 130 64.74 -14.12 98.09
N THR A 131 63.58 -14.03 98.74
CA THR A 131 62.84 -15.22 99.20
C THR A 131 62.19 -15.98 98.05
N ASP A 132 61.81 -17.24 98.28
CA ASP A 132 61.04 -18.04 97.31
C ASP A 132 59.71 -17.37 96.91
N ILE A 133 59.11 -16.60 97.83
CA ILE A 133 57.88 -15.83 97.57
C ILE A 133 58.14 -14.73 96.55
N TYR A 134 59.26 -14.00 96.70
CA TYR A 134 59.67 -12.99 95.73
C TYR A 134 59.95 -13.60 94.35
N LYS A 135 60.73 -14.69 94.28
CA LYS A 135 61.06 -15.38 93.02
C LYS A 135 59.81 -15.92 92.31
N ARG A 136 58.87 -16.53 93.04
CA ARG A 136 57.60 -17.01 92.46
C ARG A 136 56.67 -15.87 92.02
N THR A 137 56.63 -14.75 92.76
CA THR A 137 55.84 -13.57 92.38
C THR A 137 56.41 -12.90 91.13
N GLN A 138 57.74 -12.85 90.99
CA GLN A 138 58.42 -12.35 89.79
C GLN A 138 58.10 -13.19 88.56
N GLN A 139 58.16 -14.53 88.68
CA GLN A 139 57.77 -15.46 87.61
C GLN A 139 56.29 -15.31 87.22
N ALA A 140 55.40 -15.20 88.21
CA ALA A 140 53.97 -14.98 87.96
C ALA A 140 53.73 -13.65 87.23
N ASN A 141 54.43 -12.58 87.62
CA ASN A 141 54.33 -11.28 86.96
C ASN A 141 54.79 -11.33 85.50
N TYR A 142 55.87 -12.06 85.20
CA TYR A 142 56.35 -12.25 83.83
C TYR A 142 55.31 -12.96 82.94
N PHE A 143 54.79 -14.11 83.37
CA PHE A 143 53.80 -14.86 82.59
C PHE A 143 52.46 -14.12 82.44
N ILE A 144 52.00 -13.44 83.49
CA ILE A 144 50.73 -12.69 83.44
C ILE A 144 50.88 -11.43 82.59
N SER A 145 52.05 -10.77 82.57
CA SER A 145 52.30 -9.62 81.69
C SER A 145 52.33 -10.03 80.21
N GLN A 146 52.94 -11.17 79.89
CA GLN A 146 52.89 -11.73 78.53
C GLN A 146 51.46 -12.07 78.12
N THR A 147 50.71 -12.75 79.00
CA THR A 147 49.31 -13.11 78.78
C THR A 147 48.42 -11.86 78.61
N ALA A 148 48.68 -10.78 79.33
CA ALA A 148 47.95 -9.52 79.19
C ALA A 148 48.21 -8.85 77.84
N ASN A 149 49.47 -8.81 77.38
CA ASN A 149 49.80 -8.31 76.04
C ASN A 149 49.13 -9.14 74.93
N ASP A 150 49.17 -10.47 75.04
CA ASP A 150 48.52 -11.37 74.07
C ASP A 150 46.98 -11.20 74.08
N ALA A 151 46.38 -10.97 75.26
CA ALA A 151 44.95 -10.72 75.39
C ALA A 151 44.52 -9.35 74.83
N GLU A 152 45.37 -8.32 74.95
CA GLU A 152 45.12 -7.01 74.33
C GLU A 152 45.17 -7.11 72.81
N TYR A 153 46.22 -7.76 72.27
CA TYR A 153 46.34 -8.01 70.83
C TYR A 153 45.16 -8.82 70.29
N THR A 154 44.75 -9.88 70.99
CA THR A 154 43.58 -10.69 70.63
C THR A 154 42.29 -9.86 70.65
N SER A 155 42.14 -8.94 71.60
CA SER A 155 40.99 -8.02 71.64
C SER A 155 40.98 -7.04 70.47
N GLN A 156 42.14 -6.56 70.02
CA GLN A 156 42.25 -5.69 68.86
C GLN A 156 41.84 -6.43 67.59
N LEU A 157 42.36 -7.64 67.37
CA LEU A 157 41.97 -8.49 66.24
C LEU A 157 40.47 -8.82 66.24
N ALA A 158 39.87 -9.07 67.40
CA ALA A 158 38.45 -9.31 67.50
C ALA A 158 37.60 -8.08 67.14
N MET A 159 38.06 -6.88 67.51
CA MET A 159 37.40 -5.62 67.10
C MET A 159 37.55 -5.34 65.61
N GLU A 160 38.72 -5.62 65.03
CA GLU A 160 38.95 -5.52 63.59
C GLU A 160 38.05 -6.49 62.81
N ALA A 161 37.97 -7.75 63.24
CA ALA A 161 37.07 -8.74 62.65
C ALA A 161 35.59 -8.29 62.73
N SER A 162 35.17 -7.71 63.86
CA SER A 162 33.82 -7.15 63.99
C SER A 162 33.57 -5.97 63.04
N SER A 163 34.57 -5.13 62.82
CA SER A 163 34.49 -4.01 61.88
C SER A 163 34.36 -4.52 60.44
N GLN A 164 35.23 -5.45 60.03
CA GLN A 164 35.22 -6.05 58.70
C GLN A 164 33.91 -6.80 58.42
N CYS A 165 33.35 -7.52 59.40
CA CYS A 165 32.04 -8.13 59.25
C CYS A 165 30.91 -7.10 59.06
N SER A 166 31.01 -5.93 59.69
CA SER A 166 29.98 -4.88 59.58
C SER A 166 29.98 -4.18 58.22
N GLU A 167 31.04 -4.30 57.43
CA GLU A 167 31.14 -3.77 56.06
C GLU A 167 30.42 -4.65 55.01
N LEU A 168 29.91 -5.82 55.39
CA LEU A 168 29.19 -6.72 54.46
C LEU A 168 27.91 -6.05 53.93
N MET A 169 27.90 -5.70 52.64
CA MET A 169 26.80 -4.98 51.95
C MET A 169 25.61 -5.88 51.54
N SER A 170 25.22 -6.87 52.35
CA SER A 170 24.15 -7.82 51.99
C SER A 170 22.78 -7.16 51.81
N THR A 171 22.52 -6.06 52.52
CA THR A 171 21.30 -5.26 52.37
C THR A 171 21.22 -4.56 51.01
N ASP A 172 22.32 -4.02 50.51
CA ASP A 172 22.33 -3.34 49.22
C ASP A 172 22.19 -4.32 48.06
N ALA A 173 22.76 -5.52 48.20
CA ALA A 173 22.53 -6.62 47.28
C ALA A 173 21.04 -7.02 47.24
N LEU A 174 20.38 -7.15 48.39
CA LEU A 174 18.94 -7.44 48.45
C LEU A 174 18.10 -6.34 47.80
N ASN A 175 18.40 -5.07 48.11
CA ASN A 175 17.69 -3.93 47.54
C ASN A 175 17.83 -3.88 46.01
N SER A 176 19.03 -4.13 45.50
CA SER A 176 19.31 -4.16 44.06
C SER A 176 18.53 -5.27 43.36
N VAL A 177 18.53 -6.48 43.92
CA VAL A 177 17.77 -7.63 43.37
C VAL A 177 16.26 -7.36 43.44
N THR A 178 15.78 -6.73 44.50
CA THR A 178 14.36 -6.34 44.63
C THR A 178 13.96 -5.34 43.55
N ALA A 179 14.78 -4.32 43.30
CA ALA A 179 14.53 -3.34 42.24
C ALA A 179 14.52 -3.98 40.84
N SER A 180 15.48 -4.87 40.56
CA SER A 180 15.52 -5.63 39.31
C SER A 180 14.27 -6.51 39.13
N LYS A 181 13.78 -7.14 40.20
CA LYS A 181 12.53 -7.92 40.17
C LYS A 181 11.35 -7.06 39.77
N THR A 182 11.16 -5.91 40.40
CA THR A 182 10.06 -4.99 40.07
C THR A 182 10.11 -4.52 38.61
N GLN A 183 11.31 -4.25 38.08
CA GLN A 183 11.45 -3.86 36.67
C GLN A 183 11.13 -5.00 35.71
N LEU A 184 11.53 -6.23 36.02
CA LEU A 184 11.21 -7.41 35.22
C LEU A 184 9.70 -7.74 35.26
N GLU A 185 9.06 -7.63 36.42
CA GLU A 185 7.60 -7.81 36.55
C GLU A 185 6.84 -6.77 35.72
N ALA A 186 7.32 -5.51 35.70
CA ALA A 186 6.75 -4.46 34.86
C ALA A 186 6.92 -4.75 33.36
N LEU A 187 8.12 -5.17 32.93
CA LEU A 187 8.38 -5.57 31.54
C LEU A 187 7.49 -6.74 31.14
N LEU A 188 7.39 -7.78 31.97
CA LEU A 188 6.56 -8.95 31.71
C LEU A 188 5.07 -8.58 31.59
N SER A 189 4.59 -7.66 32.42
CA SER A 189 3.22 -7.15 32.32
C SER A 189 2.95 -6.45 30.99
N VAL A 190 3.87 -5.60 30.53
CA VAL A 190 3.73 -4.89 29.25
C VAL A 190 3.78 -5.87 28.09
N THR A 191 4.79 -6.75 28.04
CA THR A 191 4.93 -7.70 26.93
C THR A 191 3.79 -8.72 26.88
N ASN A 192 3.21 -9.11 28.02
CA ASN A 192 1.98 -9.93 28.03
C ASN A 192 0.79 -9.19 27.41
N ALA A 193 0.63 -7.90 27.70
CA ALA A 193 -0.43 -7.08 27.10
C ALA A 193 -0.21 -6.91 25.59
N ASP A 194 1.04 -6.70 25.16
CA ASP A 194 1.40 -6.59 23.74
C ASP A 194 1.09 -7.89 22.98
N VAL A 195 1.50 -9.06 23.52
CA VAL A 195 1.18 -10.36 22.92
C VAL A 195 -0.33 -10.58 22.80
N SER A 196 -1.11 -10.23 23.84
CA SER A 196 -2.57 -10.35 23.78
C SER A 196 -3.17 -9.45 22.71
N THR A 197 -2.76 -8.18 22.67
CA THR A 197 -3.28 -7.17 21.73
C THR A 197 -2.91 -7.53 20.29
N LEU A 198 -1.66 -7.91 20.02
CA LEU A 198 -1.20 -8.30 18.69
C LEU A 198 -1.81 -9.63 18.24
N SER A 199 -2.09 -10.56 19.15
CA SER A 199 -2.80 -11.81 18.82
C SER A 199 -4.25 -11.52 18.41
N GLU A 200 -4.95 -10.64 19.13
CA GLU A 200 -6.30 -10.19 18.76
C GLU A 200 -6.28 -9.45 17.40
N GLN A 201 -5.31 -8.57 17.19
CA GLN A 201 -5.15 -7.84 15.93
C GLN A 201 -4.84 -8.78 14.75
N SER A 202 -4.00 -9.81 14.95
CA SER A 202 -3.70 -10.81 13.91
C SER A 202 -4.96 -11.55 13.45
N VAL A 203 -5.88 -11.87 14.38
CA VAL A 203 -7.18 -12.46 14.04
C VAL A 203 -8.06 -11.48 13.26
N VAL A 204 -8.10 -10.21 13.67
CA VAL A 204 -8.85 -9.14 12.97
C VAL A 204 -8.31 -8.94 11.55
N ASP A 205 -6.99 -8.81 11.39
CA ASP A 205 -6.32 -8.63 10.10
C ASP A 205 -6.54 -9.86 9.20
N GLN A 206 -6.49 -11.07 9.77
CA GLN A 206 -6.79 -12.30 9.03
C GLN A 206 -8.24 -12.36 8.55
N GLN A 207 -9.20 -11.88 9.35
CA GLN A 207 -10.60 -11.78 8.95
C GLN A 207 -10.81 -10.71 7.88
N ALA A 208 -10.15 -9.56 8.00
CA ALA A 208 -10.16 -8.49 6.99
C ALA A 208 -9.62 -9.00 5.65
N LEU A 209 -8.44 -9.63 5.65
CA LEU A 209 -7.83 -10.24 4.46
C LEU A 209 -8.76 -11.27 3.81
N ASN A 210 -9.45 -12.10 4.60
CA ASN A 210 -10.40 -13.07 4.07
C ASN A 210 -11.64 -12.42 3.44
N ASN A 211 -12.11 -11.30 3.99
CA ASN A 211 -13.22 -10.54 3.41
C ASN A 211 -12.80 -9.86 2.11
N ASP A 212 -11.61 -9.25 2.07
CA ASP A 212 -11.08 -8.61 0.87
C ASP A 212 -10.81 -9.62 -0.24
N LYS A 213 -10.28 -10.81 0.09
CA LYS A 213 -10.18 -11.93 -0.86
C LYS A 213 -11.53 -12.33 -1.44
N LYS A 214 -12.60 -12.36 -0.64
CA LYS A 214 -13.95 -12.66 -1.16
C LYS A 214 -14.48 -11.54 -2.06
N ALA A 215 -14.20 -10.28 -1.71
CA ALA A 215 -14.57 -9.13 -2.52
C ALA A 215 -13.84 -9.12 -3.87
N GLU A 216 -12.55 -9.44 -3.86
CA GLU A 216 -11.72 -9.59 -5.06
C GLU A 216 -12.29 -10.67 -5.98
N ARG A 217 -12.55 -11.89 -5.47
CA ARG A 217 -13.17 -12.97 -6.26
C ARG A 217 -14.53 -12.62 -6.83
N LYS A 218 -15.33 -11.84 -6.09
CA LYS A 218 -16.62 -11.35 -6.59
C LYS A 218 -16.43 -10.35 -7.73
N ALA A 219 -15.49 -9.41 -7.59
CA ALA A 219 -15.18 -8.44 -8.63
C ALA A 219 -14.63 -9.11 -9.90
N GLU A 220 -13.82 -10.15 -9.72
CA GLU A 220 -13.30 -10.98 -10.81
C GLU A 220 -14.43 -11.65 -11.60
N GLY A 221 -15.38 -12.29 -10.91
CA GLY A 221 -16.55 -12.90 -11.55
C GLY A 221 -17.37 -11.89 -12.36
N VAL A 222 -17.59 -10.69 -11.81
CA VAL A 222 -18.30 -9.60 -12.51
C VAL A 222 -17.55 -9.15 -13.77
N LEU A 223 -16.22 -9.07 -13.73
CA LEU A 223 -15.42 -8.75 -14.91
C LEU A 223 -15.52 -9.84 -15.98
N GLN A 224 -15.51 -11.11 -15.57
CA GLN A 224 -15.67 -12.22 -16.50
C GLN A 224 -17.05 -12.21 -17.17
N ASP A 225 -18.12 -11.96 -16.41
CA ASP A 225 -19.47 -11.83 -16.93
C ASP A 225 -19.56 -10.68 -17.95
N ALA A 226 -19.03 -9.50 -17.59
CA ALA A 226 -19.00 -8.34 -18.48
C ALA A 226 -18.21 -8.59 -19.78
N ASN A 227 -17.09 -9.34 -19.71
CA ASN A 227 -16.33 -9.73 -20.90
C ASN A 227 -17.11 -10.70 -21.80
N CYS A 228 -17.82 -11.65 -21.21
CA CYS A 228 -18.66 -12.58 -21.96
C CYS A 228 -19.84 -11.86 -22.63
N GLU A 229 -20.48 -10.92 -21.93
CA GLU A 229 -21.57 -10.10 -22.48
C GLU A 229 -21.07 -9.19 -23.61
N LEU A 230 -19.96 -8.48 -23.41
CA LEU A 230 -19.36 -7.63 -24.45
C LEU A 230 -19.04 -8.44 -25.71
N LYS A 231 -18.43 -9.63 -25.56
CA LYS A 231 -18.15 -10.51 -26.69
C LYS A 231 -19.43 -10.92 -27.44
N GLY A 232 -20.51 -11.22 -26.72
CA GLY A 232 -21.80 -11.57 -27.34
C GLY A 232 -22.41 -10.40 -28.11
N VAL A 233 -22.26 -9.18 -27.61
CA VAL A 233 -22.70 -7.95 -28.30
C VAL A 233 -21.81 -7.66 -29.51
N ASP A 234 -20.49 -7.77 -29.39
CA ASP A 234 -19.54 -7.58 -30.50
C ASP A 234 -19.84 -8.56 -31.64
N GLU A 235 -20.02 -9.86 -31.35
CA GLU A 235 -20.43 -10.85 -32.34
C GLU A 235 -21.79 -10.51 -32.98
N SER A 236 -22.72 -9.93 -32.22
CA SER A 236 -24.03 -9.51 -32.74
C SER A 236 -23.92 -8.28 -33.66
N VAL A 237 -23.07 -7.32 -33.30
CA VAL A 237 -22.74 -6.14 -34.11
C VAL A 237 -22.08 -6.57 -35.42
N ASP A 238 -21.05 -7.42 -35.36
CA ASP A 238 -20.32 -7.89 -36.54
C ASP A 238 -21.25 -8.67 -37.49
N ASN A 239 -22.09 -9.54 -36.95
CA ASN A 239 -23.08 -10.27 -37.76
C ASN A 239 -24.13 -9.33 -38.36
N ALA A 240 -24.65 -8.36 -37.60
CA ALA A 240 -25.63 -7.41 -38.11
C ALA A 240 -25.01 -6.49 -39.18
N ASN A 241 -23.80 -5.99 -38.97
CA ASN A 241 -23.10 -5.09 -39.87
C ASN A 241 -22.73 -5.80 -41.18
N SER A 242 -22.16 -7.01 -41.08
CA SER A 242 -21.78 -7.81 -42.26
C SER A 242 -22.98 -8.25 -43.09
N GLN A 243 -24.09 -8.64 -42.46
CA GLN A 243 -25.27 -9.14 -43.19
C GLN A 243 -26.20 -8.03 -43.70
N LEU A 244 -26.26 -6.88 -43.03
CA LEU A 244 -27.28 -5.86 -43.30
C LEU A 244 -26.71 -4.51 -43.77
N ASN A 245 -25.42 -4.25 -43.57
CA ASN A 245 -24.84 -2.93 -43.76
C ASN A 245 -23.52 -2.93 -44.52
N LEU A 246 -23.36 -3.89 -45.46
CA LEU A 246 -22.17 -4.01 -46.30
C LEU A 246 -20.85 -4.11 -45.51
N ASP A 247 -20.91 -4.52 -44.25
CA ASP A 247 -19.72 -4.66 -43.40
C ASP A 247 -18.89 -3.37 -43.34
N VAL A 248 -19.56 -2.22 -43.26
CA VAL A 248 -18.86 -0.92 -43.19
C VAL A 248 -18.13 -0.82 -41.87
N THR A 249 -16.81 -0.77 -41.92
CA THR A 249 -15.93 -0.64 -40.75
C THR A 249 -14.96 0.52 -40.94
N VAL A 250 -14.57 1.14 -39.83
CA VAL A 250 -13.65 2.27 -39.82
C VAL A 250 -12.49 1.96 -38.89
N ASP A 251 -11.29 1.91 -39.44
CA ASP A 251 -10.05 1.71 -38.71
C ASP A 251 -9.28 3.03 -38.64
N LEU A 252 -8.86 3.42 -37.44
CA LEU A 252 -8.04 4.61 -37.23
C LEU A 252 -6.58 4.20 -37.09
N GLU A 253 -5.70 4.90 -37.80
CA GLU A 253 -4.25 4.80 -37.63
C GLU A 253 -3.69 6.15 -37.12
N PRO A 254 -3.62 6.35 -35.79
CA PRO A 254 -3.12 7.58 -35.16
C PRO A 254 -1.69 7.99 -35.51
N SER A 255 -0.83 7.05 -35.90
CA SER A 255 0.57 7.32 -36.24
C SER A 255 0.72 8.03 -37.59
N SER A 256 -0.15 7.72 -38.55
CA SER A 256 -0.14 8.28 -39.91
C SER A 256 -1.20 9.36 -40.12
N ASN A 257 -2.02 9.65 -39.09
CA ASN A 257 -3.22 10.50 -39.19
C ASN A 257 -4.17 10.04 -40.31
N THR A 258 -4.23 8.72 -40.53
CA THR A 258 -5.06 8.11 -41.58
C THR A 258 -6.24 7.41 -40.93
N LEU A 259 -7.43 7.58 -41.51
CA LEU A 259 -8.58 6.75 -41.25
C LEU A 259 -8.84 5.89 -42.51
N THR A 260 -9.09 4.60 -42.32
CA THR A 260 -9.38 3.68 -43.41
C THR A 260 -10.81 3.18 -43.24
N VAL A 261 -11.65 3.40 -44.25
CA VAL A 261 -12.99 2.85 -44.29
C VAL A 261 -13.00 1.65 -45.21
N SER A 262 -13.44 0.50 -44.70
CA SER A 262 -13.64 -0.72 -45.49
C SER A 262 -15.11 -1.08 -45.59
N SER A 263 -15.48 -1.69 -46.72
CA SER A 263 -16.83 -2.16 -47.02
C SER A 263 -16.75 -3.37 -47.94
N GLN A 264 -17.72 -4.27 -47.86
CA GLN A 264 -17.90 -5.32 -48.85
C GLN A 264 -18.39 -4.74 -50.18
N ILE A 265 -17.97 -5.38 -51.28
CA ILE A 265 -18.42 -5.01 -52.62
C ILE A 265 -19.92 -5.29 -52.73
N TYR A 266 -20.70 -4.27 -53.11
CA TYR A 266 -22.11 -4.48 -53.40
C TYR A 266 -22.27 -5.16 -54.76
N ASP A 267 -22.72 -6.41 -54.73
CA ASP A 267 -23.04 -7.18 -55.93
C ASP A 267 -24.49 -7.68 -55.87
N LYS A 268 -24.86 -8.54 -56.83
CA LYS A 268 -26.18 -9.14 -56.93
C LYS A 268 -26.50 -10.05 -55.72
N PRO A 269 -27.70 -9.91 -55.12
CA PRO A 269 -28.15 -10.76 -54.02
C PRO A 269 -28.50 -12.19 -54.46
N PHE A 270 -28.74 -12.41 -55.76
CA PHE A 270 -29.07 -13.71 -56.33
C PHE A 270 -27.98 -14.18 -57.27
N GLN A 271 -27.55 -15.42 -57.08
CA GLN A 271 -26.59 -16.09 -57.96
C GLN A 271 -27.22 -16.45 -59.30
N ASP A 272 -26.39 -16.53 -60.35
CA ASP A 272 -26.85 -16.96 -61.67
C ASP A 272 -27.34 -18.41 -61.62
N ASN A 273 -28.47 -18.68 -62.27
CA ASN A 273 -28.97 -20.04 -62.40
C ASN A 273 -28.62 -20.57 -63.80
N THR A 274 -27.51 -21.30 -63.86
CA THR A 274 -27.00 -21.92 -65.09
C THR A 274 -27.91 -23.03 -65.63
N GLN A 275 -28.79 -23.60 -64.82
CA GLN A 275 -29.74 -24.64 -65.26
C GLN A 275 -30.99 -24.05 -65.94
N LEU A 276 -31.37 -22.82 -65.57
CA LEU A 276 -32.54 -22.12 -66.11
C LEU A 276 -32.17 -21.04 -67.14
N ASN A 277 -30.88 -20.89 -67.48
CA ASN A 277 -30.35 -19.79 -68.32
C ASN A 277 -30.77 -18.40 -67.82
N ILE A 278 -30.82 -18.21 -66.49
CA ILE A 278 -31.09 -16.92 -65.88
C ILE A 278 -29.76 -16.30 -65.45
N THR A 279 -29.38 -15.22 -66.13
CA THR A 279 -28.23 -14.39 -65.76
C THR A 279 -28.75 -13.09 -65.14
N VAL A 280 -28.29 -12.80 -63.93
CA VAL A 280 -28.59 -11.55 -63.24
C VAL A 280 -27.44 -10.58 -63.53
N PRO A 281 -27.71 -9.38 -64.08
CA PRO A 281 -26.69 -8.36 -64.29
C PRO A 281 -25.97 -8.01 -62.98
N SER A 282 -24.68 -7.67 -63.06
CA SER A 282 -23.91 -7.22 -61.89
C SER A 282 -24.48 -5.93 -61.33
N ALA A 283 -24.64 -5.85 -60.00
CA ALA A 283 -25.18 -4.65 -59.35
C ALA A 283 -24.24 -3.45 -59.46
N SER A 284 -22.94 -3.73 -59.52
CA SER A 284 -21.90 -2.72 -59.67
C SER A 284 -21.29 -2.75 -61.07
N ALA A 285 -20.91 -1.57 -61.57
CA ALA A 285 -20.05 -1.45 -62.74
C ALA A 285 -18.63 -2.01 -62.45
N THR A 286 -17.83 -2.22 -63.49
CA THR A 286 -16.41 -2.60 -63.36
C THR A 286 -15.56 -1.44 -63.87
N PRO A 287 -14.79 -0.73 -63.02
CA PRO A 287 -14.57 -0.95 -61.58
C PRO A 287 -15.78 -0.55 -60.72
N PRO A 288 -15.87 -1.05 -59.47
CA PRO A 288 -17.00 -0.77 -58.61
C PRO A 288 -17.13 0.71 -58.24
N GLU A 289 -18.33 1.26 -58.41
CA GLU A 289 -18.67 2.66 -58.17
C GLU A 289 -19.27 2.85 -56.77
N GLN A 290 -18.48 2.49 -55.75
CA GLN A 290 -18.81 2.72 -54.34
C GLN A 290 -17.95 3.86 -53.80
N TYR A 291 -18.58 4.79 -53.08
CA TYR A 291 -17.96 5.99 -52.54
C TYR A 291 -18.22 6.07 -51.04
N VAL A 292 -17.20 6.44 -50.28
CA VAL A 292 -17.35 6.74 -48.85
C VAL A 292 -17.55 8.25 -48.67
N PHE A 293 -18.41 8.60 -47.73
CA PHE A 293 -18.51 9.95 -47.20
C PHE A 293 -18.64 9.89 -45.67
N ILE A 294 -18.23 10.97 -45.01
CA ILE A 294 -18.20 11.05 -43.56
C ILE A 294 -19.13 12.17 -43.11
N ALA A 295 -19.89 11.93 -42.05
CA ALA A 295 -20.72 12.93 -41.42
C ALA A 295 -20.38 13.03 -39.93
N LYS A 296 -20.65 14.19 -39.33
CA LYS A 296 -20.62 14.31 -37.86
C LYS A 296 -21.66 13.37 -37.25
N ALA A 297 -21.33 12.71 -36.15
CA ALA A 297 -22.25 11.77 -35.50
C ALA A 297 -23.58 12.44 -35.11
N SER A 298 -23.56 13.73 -34.75
CA SER A 298 -24.77 14.53 -34.49
C SER A 298 -25.74 14.65 -35.66
N ASN A 299 -25.23 14.52 -36.89
CA ASN A 299 -25.97 14.67 -38.14
C ASN A 299 -26.34 13.31 -38.76
N GLN A 300 -26.03 12.20 -38.09
CA GLN A 300 -26.28 10.85 -38.60
C GLN A 300 -27.75 10.63 -38.98
N SER A 301 -28.69 11.06 -38.13
CA SER A 301 -30.13 10.84 -38.37
C SER A 301 -30.72 11.70 -39.48
N SER A 302 -30.01 12.75 -39.92
CA SER A 302 -30.47 13.63 -41.01
C SER A 302 -30.07 13.14 -42.38
N VAL A 303 -29.12 12.20 -42.50
CA VAL A 303 -28.64 11.70 -43.80
C VAL A 303 -29.74 10.89 -44.48
N THR A 304 -30.27 11.39 -45.61
CA THR A 304 -31.22 10.68 -46.47
C THR A 304 -30.64 10.48 -47.87
N LEU A 305 -31.14 9.46 -48.60
CA LEU A 305 -30.68 9.17 -49.96
C LEU A 305 -30.83 10.38 -50.90
N GLU A 306 -31.97 11.08 -50.86
CA GLU A 306 -32.24 12.26 -51.71
C GLU A 306 -31.23 13.40 -51.48
N GLN A 307 -30.84 13.63 -50.22
CA GLN A 307 -29.81 14.61 -49.88
C GLN A 307 -28.44 14.16 -50.38
N VAL A 308 -28.09 12.89 -50.20
CA VAL A 308 -26.83 12.31 -50.63
C VAL A 308 -26.70 12.38 -52.15
N GLU A 309 -27.74 12.05 -52.92
CA GLU A 309 -27.72 12.12 -54.39
C GLU A 309 -27.54 13.56 -54.89
N THR A 310 -28.21 14.53 -54.24
CA THR A 310 -28.05 15.96 -54.56
C THR A 310 -26.62 16.42 -54.32
N LEU A 311 -26.06 16.09 -53.15
CA LEU A 311 -24.70 16.47 -52.77
C LEU A 311 -23.65 15.73 -53.62
N PHE A 312 -23.91 14.48 -54.01
CA PHE A 312 -23.03 13.71 -54.87
C PHE A 312 -22.89 14.36 -56.25
N GLY A 313 -23.99 14.83 -56.83
CA GLY A 313 -23.97 15.52 -58.13
C GLY A 313 -23.22 16.86 -58.12
N GLU A 314 -23.19 17.55 -56.97
CA GLU A 314 -22.55 18.87 -56.83
C GLU A 314 -21.08 18.78 -56.37
N TYR A 315 -20.77 17.84 -55.47
CA TYR A 315 -19.50 17.81 -54.73
C TYR A 315 -18.61 16.60 -55.05
N LYS A 316 -19.01 15.67 -55.94
CA LYS A 316 -18.09 14.67 -56.49
C LYS A 316 -17.14 15.36 -57.48
N SER A 317 -15.88 15.53 -57.09
CA SER A 317 -14.88 16.22 -57.91
C SER A 317 -13.50 15.59 -57.76
N ASN A 318 -12.64 15.77 -58.77
CA ASN A 318 -11.22 15.43 -58.66
C ASN A 318 -10.43 16.47 -57.85
N ASP A 319 -11.07 17.60 -57.49
CA ASP A 319 -10.47 18.65 -56.65
C ASP A 319 -10.68 18.35 -55.15
N ALA A 320 -9.59 18.04 -54.45
CA ALA A 320 -9.60 17.70 -53.02
C ALA A 320 -10.16 18.82 -52.12
N SER A 321 -10.17 20.07 -52.56
CA SER A 321 -10.69 21.21 -51.78
C SER A 321 -12.22 21.30 -51.74
N ILE A 322 -12.90 20.58 -52.64
CA ILE A 322 -14.36 20.57 -52.77
C ILE A 322 -14.92 19.15 -52.64
N ASN A 323 -14.10 18.13 -52.90
CA ASN A 323 -14.53 16.74 -52.91
C ASN A 323 -14.98 16.26 -51.51
N ARG A 324 -16.21 15.73 -51.43
CA ARG A 324 -16.81 15.17 -50.22
C ARG A 324 -17.09 13.65 -50.31
N PHE A 325 -16.89 13.07 -51.49
CA PHE A 325 -17.15 11.66 -51.78
C PHE A 325 -15.88 11.01 -52.30
N TYR A 326 -15.39 10.00 -51.59
CA TYR A 326 -14.10 9.37 -51.90
C TYR A 326 -14.33 7.98 -52.47
N GLN A 327 -13.83 7.73 -53.68
CA GLN A 327 -14.01 6.45 -54.35
C GLN A 327 -13.26 5.35 -53.60
N MET A 328 -13.94 4.24 -53.31
CA MET A 328 -13.32 3.07 -52.68
C MET A 328 -12.64 2.20 -53.73
N THR A 329 -11.50 1.61 -53.39
CA THR A 329 -10.71 0.77 -54.30
C THR A 329 -10.63 -0.65 -53.79
N THR A 330 -10.52 -1.64 -54.69
CA THR A 330 -10.43 -3.06 -54.30
C THR A 330 -9.16 -3.31 -53.52
N LYS A 331 -9.29 -3.82 -52.30
CA LYS A 331 -8.16 -4.26 -51.49
C LYS A 331 -7.48 -5.43 -52.19
N SER A 332 -6.15 -5.36 -52.32
CA SER A 332 -5.37 -6.34 -53.08
C SER A 332 -5.60 -7.77 -52.60
N GLY A 333 -6.39 -8.56 -53.36
CA GLY A 333 -6.67 -9.97 -53.07
C GLY A 333 -7.91 -10.26 -52.20
N ALA A 334 -8.77 -9.27 -51.91
CA ALA A 334 -9.96 -9.44 -51.06
C ALA A 334 -11.27 -8.99 -51.74
N SER A 335 -12.41 -9.53 -51.29
CA SER A 335 -13.78 -9.12 -51.70
C SER A 335 -14.27 -7.83 -51.04
N GLN A 336 -13.34 -7.01 -50.53
CA GLN A 336 -13.61 -5.76 -49.82
C GLN A 336 -13.00 -4.58 -50.58
N LEU A 337 -13.67 -3.43 -50.48
CA LEU A 337 -13.15 -2.14 -50.91
C LEU A 337 -12.63 -1.37 -49.71
N GLU A 338 -11.62 -0.53 -49.94
CA GLU A 338 -11.04 0.36 -48.94
C GLU A 338 -10.83 1.77 -49.49
N ALA A 339 -10.97 2.75 -48.61
CA ALA A 339 -10.61 4.14 -48.84
C ALA A 339 -9.82 4.68 -47.65
N SER A 340 -8.58 5.08 -47.87
CA SER A 340 -7.71 5.71 -46.87
C SER A 340 -7.79 7.23 -46.99
N LEU A 341 -8.20 7.89 -45.91
CA LEU A 341 -8.47 9.31 -45.85
C LEU A 341 -7.61 9.96 -44.74
N LEU A 342 -7.06 11.14 -44.98
CA LEU A 342 -6.25 11.85 -43.99
C LEU A 342 -7.14 12.75 -43.12
N TYR A 343 -6.92 12.75 -41.81
CA TYR A 343 -7.57 13.69 -40.89
C TYR A 343 -6.54 14.59 -40.21
N GLY A 344 -6.97 15.82 -39.88
CA GLY A 344 -6.08 16.81 -39.29
C GLY A 344 -5.00 17.35 -40.25
N GLY A 345 -4.55 18.59 -39.99
CA GLY A 345 -3.58 19.27 -40.84
C GLY A 345 -4.18 19.91 -42.10
N ALA A 346 -3.32 20.31 -43.03
CA ALA A 346 -3.72 21.05 -44.23
C ALA A 346 -4.48 20.16 -45.25
N GLU A 347 -4.03 18.91 -45.39
CA GLU A 347 -4.53 17.90 -46.33
C GLU A 347 -5.71 17.06 -45.80
N ALA A 348 -6.31 17.48 -44.66
CA ALA A 348 -7.45 16.77 -44.08
C ALA A 348 -8.64 16.75 -45.04
N VAL A 349 -9.29 15.60 -45.14
CA VAL A 349 -10.51 15.42 -45.93
C VAL A 349 -11.69 16.21 -45.33
N LEU A 350 -12.70 16.46 -46.16
CA LEU A 350 -13.92 17.16 -45.79
C LEU A 350 -15.02 16.17 -45.42
N ASP A 351 -15.83 16.52 -44.43
CA ASP A 351 -17.10 15.86 -44.16
C ASP A 351 -18.17 16.27 -45.19
N ILE A 352 -19.35 15.67 -45.10
CA ILE A 352 -20.49 15.92 -46.00
C ILE A 352 -20.99 17.37 -45.94
N ASP A 353 -20.74 18.09 -44.83
CA ASP A 353 -21.12 19.49 -44.64
C ASP A 353 -20.06 20.45 -45.21
N GLY A 354 -18.85 19.95 -45.49
CA GLY A 354 -17.71 20.70 -46.03
C GLY A 354 -16.73 21.19 -44.97
N ASP A 355 -16.85 20.71 -43.72
CA ASP A 355 -15.90 20.96 -42.66
C ASP A 355 -14.77 19.92 -42.67
N LYS A 356 -13.56 20.32 -42.30
CA LYS A 356 -12.44 19.38 -42.20
C LYS A 356 -12.65 18.38 -41.07
N ILE A 357 -12.27 17.13 -41.30
CA ILE A 357 -12.22 16.13 -40.24
C ILE A 357 -11.04 16.45 -39.31
N VAL A 358 -11.36 16.67 -38.03
CA VAL A 358 -10.39 17.04 -36.99
C VAL A 358 -10.38 16.00 -35.87
N ALA A 359 -9.24 15.89 -35.18
CA ALA A 359 -9.14 15.04 -34.01
C ALA A 359 -10.05 15.54 -32.87
N GLY A 360 -10.61 14.60 -32.10
CA GLY A 360 -11.54 14.87 -30.99
C GLY A 360 -12.99 15.16 -31.40
N GLY A 361 -13.30 15.21 -32.70
CA GLY A 361 -14.68 15.22 -33.19
C GLY A 361 -15.22 13.80 -33.36
N GLU A 362 -16.50 13.59 -33.07
CA GLU A 362 -17.18 12.31 -33.26
C GLU A 362 -17.85 12.25 -34.64
N TYR A 363 -17.52 11.22 -35.42
CA TYR A 363 -17.93 11.06 -36.81
C TYR A 363 -18.49 9.65 -37.07
N VAL A 364 -19.22 9.53 -38.18
CA VAL A 364 -19.74 8.27 -38.72
C VAL A 364 -19.46 8.21 -40.22
N ALA A 365 -19.19 7.00 -40.73
CA ALA A 365 -18.98 6.77 -42.15
C ALA A 365 -20.23 6.15 -42.79
N PHE A 366 -20.44 6.49 -44.05
CA PHE A 366 -21.47 5.92 -44.91
C PHE A 366 -20.87 5.55 -46.25
N VAL A 367 -21.45 4.52 -46.88
CA VAL A 367 -21.08 4.09 -48.23
C VAL A 367 -22.25 4.35 -49.16
N TYR A 368 -22.02 5.14 -50.20
CA TYR A 368 -22.92 5.37 -51.32
C TYR A 368 -22.54 4.45 -52.47
N VAL A 369 -23.52 3.78 -53.06
CA VAL A 369 -23.36 2.80 -54.14
C VAL A 369 -24.13 3.29 -55.36
N GLU A 370 -23.39 3.62 -56.43
CA GLU A 370 -23.97 3.91 -57.74
C GLU A 370 -24.25 2.58 -58.46
N LEU A 371 -25.53 2.26 -58.65
CA LEU A 371 -25.94 0.99 -59.25
C LEU A 371 -25.80 1.04 -60.77
N SER A 372 -25.39 -0.07 -61.39
CA SER A 372 -25.28 -0.16 -62.84
C SER A 372 -26.65 0.01 -63.51
N LEU A 373 -26.71 0.75 -64.61
CA LEU A 373 -27.97 0.97 -65.37
C LEU A 373 -28.64 -0.34 -65.81
N ASP A 374 -27.85 -1.36 -66.14
CA ASP A 374 -28.36 -2.68 -66.54
C ASP A 374 -29.00 -3.41 -65.37
N TYR A 375 -28.44 -3.29 -64.16
CA TYR A 375 -29.02 -3.84 -62.95
C TYR A 375 -30.28 -3.08 -62.52
N GLN A 376 -30.25 -1.75 -62.53
CA GLN A 376 -31.41 -0.91 -62.23
C GLN A 376 -32.60 -1.25 -63.15
N ARG A 377 -32.35 -1.43 -64.46
CA ARG A 377 -33.35 -1.89 -65.43
C ARG A 377 -33.88 -3.29 -65.11
N TYR A 378 -33.04 -4.18 -64.61
CA TYR A 378 -33.41 -5.55 -64.26
C TYR A 378 -34.31 -5.60 -63.02
N ILE A 379 -33.98 -4.87 -61.96
CA ILE A 379 -34.77 -4.84 -60.72
C ILE A 379 -35.98 -3.88 -60.78
N GLY A 380 -36.02 -3.00 -61.79
CA GLY A 380 -37.09 -2.00 -61.95
C GLY A 380 -37.05 -0.86 -60.93
N VAL A 381 -35.89 -0.62 -60.31
CA VAL A 381 -35.62 0.44 -59.33
C VAL A 381 -34.40 1.22 -59.82
N TYR A 382 -34.56 2.53 -59.96
CA TYR A 382 -33.52 3.44 -60.46
C TYR A 382 -32.85 4.24 -59.36
N ASP A 383 -33.33 4.11 -58.12
CA ASP A 383 -32.73 4.74 -56.95
C ASP A 383 -31.40 4.04 -56.66
N ASN A 384 -30.37 4.81 -56.32
CA ASN A 384 -29.11 4.27 -55.83
C ASN A 384 -29.25 3.79 -54.38
N MET A 385 -28.17 3.27 -53.81
CA MET A 385 -28.20 2.77 -52.44
C MET A 385 -27.22 3.53 -51.56
N VAL A 386 -27.61 3.76 -50.30
CA VAL A 386 -26.71 4.26 -49.26
C VAL A 386 -26.78 3.30 -48.06
N SER A 387 -25.62 3.00 -47.48
CA SER A 387 -25.52 2.17 -46.30
C SER A 387 -26.21 2.85 -45.10
N SER A 388 -26.43 2.09 -44.03
CA SER A 388 -26.59 2.68 -42.70
C SER A 388 -25.23 3.18 -42.21
N ALA A 389 -25.26 4.04 -41.18
CA ALA A 389 -24.04 4.58 -40.60
C ALA A 389 -23.17 3.47 -39.98
N SER A 390 -21.84 3.65 -40.05
CA SER A 390 -20.89 2.87 -39.27
C SER A 390 -21.05 3.12 -37.77
N ALA A 391 -20.35 2.33 -36.95
CA ALA A 391 -20.07 2.71 -35.56
C ALA A 391 -19.44 4.11 -35.51
N SER A 392 -19.80 4.89 -34.50
CA SER A 392 -19.21 6.22 -34.27
C SER A 392 -17.74 6.08 -33.90
N PHE A 393 -16.89 6.93 -34.46
CA PHE A 393 -15.46 6.95 -34.21
C PHE A 393 -14.97 8.37 -33.97
N THR A 394 -13.89 8.50 -33.19
CA THR A 394 -13.26 9.79 -32.88
C THR A 394 -11.79 9.72 -33.29
N PRO A 395 -11.35 10.45 -34.32
CA PRO A 395 -9.94 10.51 -34.70
C PRO A 395 -9.11 11.12 -33.56
N VAL A 396 -7.93 10.56 -33.29
CA VAL A 396 -7.06 10.97 -32.18
C VAL A 396 -5.59 10.97 -32.60
N TYR A 397 -4.79 11.85 -32.01
CA TYR A 397 -3.34 11.86 -32.13
C TYR A 397 -2.69 11.01 -31.03
N LEU A 398 -1.50 10.47 -31.27
CA LEU A 398 -0.75 9.77 -30.22
C LEU A 398 -0.08 10.76 -29.26
N MET A 399 -0.03 10.39 -27.97
CA MET A 399 0.88 11.01 -27.02
C MET A 399 2.32 10.51 -27.27
N PRO A 400 3.35 11.23 -26.77
CA PRO A 400 4.73 10.79 -26.80
C PRO A 400 4.95 9.49 -26.03
N ALA A 401 5.57 8.54 -26.71
CA ALA A 401 6.02 7.29 -26.13
C ALA A 401 7.27 7.49 -25.25
N ILE A 402 7.32 6.77 -24.14
CA ILE A 402 8.52 6.71 -23.31
C ILE A 402 9.49 5.69 -23.91
N LYS A 403 10.71 6.14 -24.22
CA LYS A 403 11.76 5.31 -24.81
C LYS A 403 12.48 4.46 -23.76
N ASP A 404 12.79 5.06 -22.62
CA ASP A 404 13.48 4.38 -21.53
C ASP A 404 13.06 4.93 -20.16
N ILE A 405 13.07 4.04 -19.17
CA ILE A 405 12.83 4.36 -17.76
C ILE A 405 13.94 3.69 -16.96
N SER A 406 14.83 4.50 -16.38
CA SER A 406 15.94 4.01 -15.56
C SER A 406 15.86 4.53 -14.14
N VAL A 407 16.17 3.67 -13.17
CA VAL A 407 16.18 4.01 -11.75
C VAL A 407 17.61 3.89 -11.22
N SER A 408 18.14 4.96 -10.64
CA SER A 408 19.47 5.00 -10.02
C SER A 408 19.38 5.58 -8.62
N GLY A 409 19.50 4.73 -7.61
CA GLY A 409 19.31 5.12 -6.21
C GLY A 409 17.90 5.65 -5.98
N GLU A 410 17.81 6.93 -5.59
CA GLU A 410 16.56 7.63 -5.31
C GLU A 410 16.08 8.49 -6.50
N THR A 411 16.68 8.34 -7.67
CA THR A 411 16.31 9.13 -8.85
C THR A 411 15.79 8.25 -9.97
N ILE A 412 14.58 8.56 -10.44
CA ILE A 412 13.96 7.99 -11.63
C ILE A 412 14.26 8.93 -12.80
N THR A 413 14.87 8.40 -13.85
CA THR A 413 15.15 9.14 -15.09
C THR A 413 14.25 8.61 -16.21
N ILE A 414 13.55 9.51 -16.88
CA ILE A 414 12.58 9.18 -17.93
C ILE A 414 13.00 9.88 -19.22
N ASP A 415 13.13 9.09 -20.28
CA ASP A 415 13.46 9.55 -21.63
C ASP A 415 12.21 9.49 -22.52
N ALA A 416 11.61 10.65 -22.78
CA ALA A 416 10.42 10.76 -23.62
C ALA A 416 10.82 11.12 -25.08
N GLY A 417 10.41 10.29 -26.03
CA GLY A 417 10.59 10.54 -27.46
C GLY A 417 9.37 11.25 -28.06
N VAL A 418 9.59 12.32 -28.84
CA VAL A 418 8.50 12.99 -29.56
C VAL A 418 8.74 12.93 -31.05
N ASP A 419 7.79 12.30 -31.75
CA ASP A 419 7.73 12.33 -33.21
C ASP A 419 6.79 13.43 -33.70
N GLY A 420 7.37 14.44 -34.35
CA GLY A 420 6.69 15.24 -35.38
C GLY A 420 5.62 16.28 -34.98
N GLN A 421 5.29 16.48 -33.70
CA GLN A 421 4.28 17.47 -33.28
C GLN A 421 4.91 18.83 -32.95
N SER A 422 4.39 19.93 -33.54
CA SER A 422 5.05 21.25 -33.53
C SER A 422 4.83 22.09 -32.27
N GLU A 423 3.93 21.74 -31.36
CA GLU A 423 3.80 22.36 -30.02
C GLU A 423 2.86 21.49 -29.14
N LEU A 424 3.41 20.59 -28.33
CA LEU A 424 2.62 19.75 -27.41
C LEU A 424 2.96 20.09 -25.95
N ARG A 425 1.93 20.23 -25.12
CA ARG A 425 2.07 20.30 -23.66
C ARG A 425 1.59 18.99 -23.05
N ALA A 426 2.54 18.22 -22.50
CA ALA A 426 2.28 16.93 -21.91
C ALA A 426 2.45 16.98 -20.38
N GLU A 427 1.59 16.25 -19.67
CA GLU A 427 1.74 15.89 -18.27
C GLU A 427 2.10 14.40 -18.21
N PHE A 428 3.24 14.10 -17.58
CA PHE A 428 3.68 12.75 -17.26
C PHE A 428 3.34 12.46 -15.81
N ARG A 429 2.56 11.42 -15.56
CA ARG A 429 2.22 10.95 -14.21
C ARG A 429 3.00 9.68 -13.92
N VAL A 430 3.87 9.75 -12.94
CA VAL A 430 4.77 8.66 -12.55
C VAL A 430 4.22 7.98 -11.30
N MET A 431 3.96 6.69 -11.42
CA MET A 431 3.33 5.84 -10.41
C MET A 431 4.28 4.70 -10.04
N LEU A 432 4.29 4.33 -8.76
CA LEU A 432 5.09 3.23 -8.24
C LEU A 432 4.18 2.05 -7.94
N LEU A 433 4.44 0.91 -8.57
CA LEU A 433 3.61 -0.28 -8.51
C LEU A 433 4.36 -1.40 -7.76
N PRO A 434 3.78 -2.02 -6.72
CA PRO A 434 4.44 -3.12 -6.02
C PRO A 434 4.54 -4.36 -6.93
N LYS A 435 5.73 -4.97 -7.00
CA LYS A 435 5.98 -6.10 -7.92
C LYS A 435 5.46 -7.44 -7.41
N ASN A 436 5.60 -7.72 -6.11
CA ASN A 436 5.50 -9.08 -5.54
C ASN A 436 4.23 -9.36 -4.70
N LYS A 437 3.08 -8.73 -4.98
CA LYS A 437 1.82 -8.95 -4.20
C LYS A 437 0.56 -8.87 -5.07
N PRO A 438 -0.36 -9.87 -5.15
CA PRO A 438 -0.31 -11.28 -4.76
C PRO A 438 -0.35 -12.27 -5.96
N SER A 439 0.36 -13.39 -5.82
CA SER A 439 -0.01 -14.67 -6.44
C SER A 439 0.19 -15.76 -5.39
N GLU A 440 -0.90 -16.35 -4.89
CA GLU A 440 -0.90 -17.72 -4.37
C GLU A 440 -2.23 -18.41 -4.72
N SER A 441 -2.20 -19.21 -5.79
CA SER A 441 -3.28 -20.02 -6.37
C SER A 441 -4.45 -19.28 -7.08
N GLY A 442 -4.19 -18.94 -8.34
CA GLY A 442 -5.09 -19.13 -9.50
C GLY A 442 -6.54 -18.67 -9.40
N LEU A 443 -6.81 -17.50 -9.98
CA LEU A 443 -7.83 -17.25 -11.02
C LEU A 443 -7.65 -15.77 -11.47
N MET A 444 -7.58 -15.58 -12.80
CA MET A 444 -7.29 -14.38 -13.63
C MET A 444 -6.22 -13.39 -13.13
N THR A 445 -4.94 -13.73 -13.33
CA THR A 445 -3.84 -12.76 -13.41
C THR A 445 -3.96 -11.89 -14.68
N SER A 446 -3.38 -10.67 -14.65
CA SER A 446 -3.40 -9.71 -15.77
C SER A 446 -3.04 -10.35 -17.13
N SER A 447 -3.64 -9.89 -18.23
CA SER A 447 -3.35 -10.37 -19.59
C SER A 447 -2.09 -9.75 -20.23
N GLU A 448 -1.20 -9.17 -19.40
CA GLU A 448 0.16 -8.68 -19.68
C GLU A 448 0.28 -7.49 -20.66
N PHE A 449 1.25 -6.56 -20.52
CA PHE A 449 2.71 -6.74 -20.51
C PHE A 449 3.43 -5.83 -19.47
N GLY A 450 4.10 -6.33 -18.42
CA GLY A 450 4.32 -7.72 -18.04
C GLY A 450 4.83 -7.85 -16.59
N LYS A 451 4.15 -8.74 -15.85
CA LYS A 451 4.47 -9.27 -14.50
C LYS A 451 4.17 -8.40 -13.28
N ILE A 452 3.09 -7.63 -13.34
CA ILE A 452 2.47 -7.10 -12.12
C ILE A 452 1.24 -7.99 -11.81
N PRO A 453 1.08 -8.49 -10.57
CA PRO A 453 0.06 -9.47 -10.21
C PRO A 453 -1.37 -8.91 -10.09
N PHE A 454 -1.58 -7.61 -10.31
CA PHE A 454 -2.89 -6.94 -10.23
C PHE A 454 -3.23 -6.19 -11.52
N TYR A 455 -4.51 -5.88 -11.72
CA TYR A 455 -5.02 -5.31 -12.95
C TYR A 455 -4.70 -3.81 -13.07
N PHE A 456 -3.82 -3.43 -14.01
CA PHE A 456 -3.41 -2.03 -14.21
C PHE A 456 -3.29 -1.71 -15.70
N ASN A 457 -4.05 -0.72 -16.17
CA ASN A 457 -4.14 -0.33 -17.58
C ASN A 457 -4.30 1.19 -17.73
N VAL A 458 -4.39 1.70 -18.97
CA VAL A 458 -4.54 3.14 -19.26
C VAL A 458 -5.79 3.75 -18.58
N PRO A 459 -7.00 3.16 -18.66
CA PRO A 459 -8.16 3.64 -17.90
C PRO A 459 -7.90 3.77 -16.39
N ILE A 460 -7.26 2.76 -15.78
CA ILE A 460 -6.95 2.73 -14.35
C ILE A 460 -5.94 3.80 -13.97
N SER A 461 -4.85 3.93 -14.72
CA SER A 461 -3.83 4.93 -14.44
C SER A 461 -4.36 6.37 -14.50
N GLN A 462 -5.37 6.63 -15.33
CA GLN A 462 -6.04 7.95 -15.38
C GLN A 462 -6.84 8.28 -14.11
N GLN A 463 -7.35 7.27 -13.41
CA GLN A 463 -8.18 7.42 -12.20
C GLN A 463 -7.38 7.40 -10.90
N VAL A 464 -6.08 7.11 -10.96
CA VAL A 464 -5.20 7.17 -9.78
C VAL A 464 -5.27 8.58 -9.18
N SER A 465 -5.46 8.66 -7.86
CA SER A 465 -5.49 9.93 -7.14
C SER A 465 -4.19 10.71 -7.30
N SER A 466 -4.26 12.04 -7.36
CA SER A 466 -3.07 12.91 -7.43
C SER A 466 -2.15 12.80 -6.22
N ALA A 467 -2.61 12.20 -5.12
CA ALA A 467 -1.78 11.90 -3.96
C ALA A 467 -0.84 10.69 -4.20
N ASN A 468 -1.17 9.82 -5.16
CA ASN A 468 -0.52 8.52 -5.40
C ASN A 468 0.33 8.50 -6.69
N TYR A 469 0.59 9.66 -7.29
CA TYR A 469 1.51 9.81 -8.42
C TYR A 469 2.29 11.11 -8.34
N ILE A 470 3.46 11.13 -8.98
CA ILE A 470 4.28 12.32 -9.14
C ILE A 470 4.05 12.88 -10.54
N SER A 471 3.62 14.15 -10.64
CA SER A 471 3.40 14.80 -11.94
C SER A 471 4.63 15.59 -12.40
N HIS A 472 4.94 15.48 -13.68
CA HIS A 472 5.93 16.32 -14.34
C HIS A 472 5.34 16.89 -15.63
N LYS A 473 5.50 18.19 -15.84
CA LYS A 473 4.93 18.90 -17.00
C LYS A 473 6.02 19.29 -17.97
N VAL A 474 5.81 18.96 -19.23
CA VAL A 474 6.77 19.21 -20.31
C VAL A 474 6.11 19.99 -21.42
N GLN A 475 6.79 21.05 -21.88
CA GLN A 475 6.42 21.76 -23.09
C GLN A 475 7.42 21.41 -24.21
N TYR A 476 6.92 20.75 -25.25
CA TYR A 476 7.70 20.44 -26.44
C TYR A 476 7.69 21.63 -27.39
N LYS A 477 8.88 22.16 -27.68
CA LYS A 477 9.13 23.23 -28.66
C LYS A 477 10.00 22.73 -29.81
N GLY A 478 9.56 21.64 -30.46
CA GLY A 478 10.28 21.05 -31.61
C GLY A 478 11.56 20.26 -31.27
N ALA A 479 11.79 19.91 -30.00
CA ALA A 479 12.84 18.98 -29.59
C ALA A 479 12.33 17.54 -29.68
N THR A 480 13.12 16.64 -30.30
CA THR A 480 12.76 15.23 -30.53
C THR A 480 12.91 14.34 -29.30
N GLU A 481 13.66 14.78 -28.29
CA GLU A 481 13.90 14.04 -27.05
C GLU A 481 13.91 15.00 -25.86
N GLN A 482 13.23 14.62 -24.78
CA GLN A 482 13.38 15.27 -23.48
C GLN A 482 13.60 14.22 -22.40
N GLN A 483 14.66 14.46 -21.61
CA GLN A 483 14.97 13.69 -20.42
C GLN A 483 14.59 14.52 -19.19
N PHE A 484 13.92 13.90 -18.24
CA PHE A 484 13.65 14.51 -16.94
C PHE A 484 13.88 13.52 -15.81
N THR A 485 14.19 14.05 -14.62
CA THR A 485 14.49 13.27 -13.43
C THR A 485 13.50 13.58 -12.31
N ILE A 486 13.14 12.55 -11.56
CA ILE A 486 12.28 12.63 -10.38
C ILE A 486 13.03 12.04 -9.21
N ASP A 487 13.16 12.82 -8.13
CA ASP A 487 13.76 12.38 -6.88
C ASP A 487 12.67 11.83 -5.94
N ILE A 488 12.76 10.54 -5.61
CA ILE A 488 11.84 9.84 -4.70
C ILE A 488 12.37 9.79 -3.26
N GLY A 489 13.61 10.21 -3.00
CA GLY A 489 14.25 10.16 -1.68
C GLY A 489 14.00 11.40 -0.82
N SER A 490 13.88 12.57 -1.45
CA SER A 490 13.60 13.84 -0.75
C SER A 490 12.12 14.07 -0.41
N ILE A 491 11.22 13.21 -0.92
CA ILE A 491 9.78 13.30 -0.71
C ILE A 491 9.41 12.37 0.46
N ALA A 492 9.13 12.94 1.63
CA ALA A 492 8.85 12.18 2.85
C ALA A 492 7.57 11.31 2.79
N ASP A 493 6.67 11.62 1.84
CA ASP A 493 5.33 11.05 1.73
C ASP A 493 5.10 10.31 0.40
N VAL A 494 6.15 9.74 -0.22
CA VAL A 494 5.93 8.92 -1.43
C VAL A 494 5.17 7.65 -1.06
N THR A 495 4.03 7.47 -1.72
CA THR A 495 3.24 6.26 -1.64
C THR A 495 3.35 5.45 -2.93
N ASP A 496 2.96 4.18 -2.86
CA ASP A 496 2.61 3.42 -4.03
C ASP A 496 1.29 3.92 -4.66
N ASN A 497 0.89 3.30 -5.77
CA ASN A 497 -0.35 3.60 -6.48
C ASN A 497 -1.63 3.38 -5.65
N PHE A 498 -1.57 2.59 -4.58
CA PHE A 498 -2.68 2.32 -3.67
C PHE A 498 -2.73 3.29 -2.47
N GLY A 499 -1.73 4.16 -2.33
CA GLY A 499 -1.64 5.14 -1.25
C GLY A 499 -0.93 4.61 0.01
N SER A 500 -0.28 3.44 -0.10
CA SER A 500 0.51 2.87 0.99
C SER A 500 1.95 3.42 0.94
N PRO A 501 2.56 3.78 2.07
CA PRO A 501 3.96 4.18 2.10
C PRO A 501 4.87 3.10 1.52
N LEU A 502 5.92 3.50 0.81
CA LEU A 502 6.88 2.55 0.26
C LEU A 502 7.58 1.75 1.37
N VAL A 503 7.61 0.43 1.21
CA VAL A 503 8.20 -0.51 2.16
C VAL A 503 9.67 -0.72 1.84
N MET A 504 10.54 -0.60 2.84
CA MET A 504 11.98 -0.79 2.67
C MET A 504 12.29 -2.25 2.30
N ASN A 505 13.17 -2.43 1.31
CA ASN A 505 13.55 -3.71 0.72
C ASN A 505 12.47 -4.41 -0.12
N ASP A 506 11.30 -3.80 -0.33
CA ASP A 506 10.32 -4.29 -1.30
C ASP A 506 10.68 -3.84 -2.74
N GLU A 507 10.23 -4.62 -3.72
CA GLU A 507 10.46 -4.36 -5.14
C GLU A 507 9.28 -3.61 -5.78
N TYR A 508 9.58 -2.56 -6.54
CA TYR A 508 8.61 -1.72 -7.24
C TYR A 508 8.92 -1.62 -8.74
N VAL A 509 7.87 -1.44 -9.54
CA VAL A 509 7.92 -1.15 -10.99
C VAL A 509 7.43 0.28 -11.19
N VAL A 510 8.08 1.02 -12.09
CA VAL A 510 7.70 2.40 -12.42
C VAL A 510 6.75 2.37 -13.60
N ALA A 511 5.60 3.03 -13.47
CA ALA A 511 4.66 3.25 -14.56
C ALA A 511 4.53 4.74 -14.86
N VAL A 512 4.55 5.10 -16.14
CA VAL A 512 4.47 6.49 -16.60
C VAL A 512 3.29 6.62 -17.55
N LEU A 513 2.32 7.46 -17.17
CA LEU A 513 1.18 7.80 -18.01
C LEU A 513 1.40 9.18 -18.66
N SER A 514 1.37 9.21 -19.98
CA SER A 514 1.45 10.43 -20.81
C SER A 514 0.05 10.96 -21.12
N LEU A 515 -0.25 12.20 -20.71
CA LEU A 515 -1.52 12.89 -20.95
C LEU A 515 -1.31 14.31 -21.50
N PRO A 516 -2.26 14.87 -22.26
CA PRO A 516 -2.22 16.29 -22.58
C PRO A 516 -2.43 17.13 -21.30
N GLU A 517 -1.71 18.24 -21.17
CA GLU A 517 -1.82 19.11 -19.98
C GLU A 517 -3.23 19.74 -19.85
N SER A 518 -3.85 20.05 -20.97
CA SER A 518 -5.14 20.73 -21.04
C SER A 518 -6.28 19.72 -21.14
N ALA A 519 -7.27 19.85 -20.25
CA ALA A 519 -8.46 19.00 -20.28
C ALA A 519 -9.26 19.13 -21.60
N ALA A 520 -9.16 20.27 -22.29
CA ALA A 520 -9.83 20.49 -23.58
C ALA A 520 -9.21 19.67 -24.73
N ASP A 521 -7.99 19.15 -24.54
CA ASP A 521 -7.27 18.36 -25.53
C ASP A 521 -7.34 16.86 -25.25
N LEU A 522 -7.90 16.43 -24.10
CA LEU A 522 -8.12 15.01 -23.79
C LEU A 522 -8.86 14.23 -24.89
N PRO A 523 -9.92 14.75 -25.54
CA PRO A 523 -10.57 14.02 -26.63
C PRO A 523 -9.72 13.88 -27.89
N LYS A 524 -8.67 14.68 -28.04
CA LYS A 524 -7.84 14.76 -29.25
C LYS A 524 -6.62 13.86 -29.21
N TYR A 525 -6.20 13.43 -28.02
CA TYR A 525 -4.99 12.65 -27.82
C TYR A 525 -5.29 11.33 -27.15
N LEU A 526 -4.72 10.25 -27.68
CA LEU A 526 -4.76 8.92 -27.08
C LEU A 526 -3.68 8.84 -25.98
N PRO A 527 -4.06 8.63 -24.71
CA PRO A 527 -3.10 8.51 -23.62
C PRO A 527 -2.27 7.25 -23.75
N GLU A 528 -1.01 7.33 -23.36
CA GLU A 528 -0.05 6.23 -23.45
C GLU A 528 0.51 5.87 -22.07
N LEU A 529 0.53 4.58 -21.75
CA LEU A 529 1.08 4.05 -20.50
C LEU A 529 2.33 3.23 -20.81
N SER A 530 3.45 3.58 -20.20
CA SER A 530 4.72 2.86 -20.32
C SER A 530 5.17 2.33 -18.96
N LEU A 531 5.71 1.12 -18.92
CA LEU A 531 6.22 0.47 -17.71
C LEU A 531 7.74 0.26 -17.82
N SER A 532 8.44 0.35 -16.68
CA SER A 532 9.86 0.01 -16.63
C SER A 532 10.07 -1.49 -16.79
N GLU A 533 11.05 -1.90 -17.61
CA GLU A 533 11.36 -3.31 -17.83
C GLU A 533 11.88 -4.01 -16.56
N ASN A 534 12.60 -3.26 -15.72
CA ASN A 534 13.18 -3.75 -14.49
C ASN A 534 12.46 -3.16 -13.28
N SER A 535 12.27 -3.98 -12.26
CA SER A 535 11.92 -3.52 -10.92
C SER A 535 13.15 -2.99 -10.19
N PHE A 536 12.94 -2.09 -9.23
CA PHE A 536 13.99 -1.66 -8.31
C PHE A 536 13.58 -1.96 -6.87
N THR A 537 14.57 -2.19 -6.01
CA THR A 537 14.35 -2.34 -4.57
C THR A 537 14.35 -0.98 -3.91
N TYR A 538 13.30 -0.64 -3.16
CA TYR A 538 13.26 0.62 -2.43
C TYR A 538 14.17 0.55 -1.20
N ILE A 539 15.21 1.38 -1.17
CA ILE A 539 16.13 1.51 -0.04
C ILE A 539 15.93 2.90 0.53
N ASN A 540 15.31 3.02 1.70
CA ASN A 540 15.23 4.30 2.41
C ASN A 540 16.52 4.50 3.23
N PRO A 541 17.35 5.51 2.95
CA PRO A 541 18.50 5.84 3.76
C PRO A 541 18.05 6.62 5.00
N ILE A 542 17.30 5.98 5.91
CA ILE A 542 17.16 6.54 7.25
C ILE A 542 18.53 6.43 7.91
N LYS A 543 19.20 7.59 8.05
CA LYS A 543 20.33 7.81 8.97
C LYS A 543 20.06 7.00 10.24
N PRO A 544 20.99 6.14 10.68
CA PRO A 544 20.77 5.30 11.84
C PRO A 544 20.19 6.17 12.95
N VAL A 545 18.97 5.84 13.39
CA VAL A 545 18.40 6.42 14.60
C VAL A 545 19.39 6.06 15.69
N SER A 546 20.25 7.02 16.05
CA SER A 546 21.05 6.86 17.25
C SER A 546 20.03 6.76 18.37
N LEU A 547 19.91 5.57 18.96
CA LEU A 547 19.30 5.41 20.26
C LEU A 547 20.05 6.39 21.18
N GLY A 548 19.44 7.57 21.38
CA GLY A 548 19.95 8.56 22.31
C GLY A 548 20.06 7.87 23.67
N PRO A 549 21.13 8.14 24.44
CA PRO A 549 21.33 7.50 25.72
C PRO A 549 20.09 7.71 26.58
N ILE A 550 19.50 6.61 27.05
CA ILE A 550 18.45 6.60 28.06
C ILE A 550 18.95 7.48 29.21
N CYS A 551 18.28 8.62 29.38
CA CYS A 551 18.67 9.67 30.30
C CYS A 551 18.59 9.12 31.73
N SER A 552 19.75 8.87 32.32
CA SER A 552 19.93 8.67 33.75
C SER A 552 19.63 9.98 34.49
N SER A 553 18.43 10.08 35.04
CA SER A 553 18.11 11.12 36.03
C SER A 553 17.69 10.47 37.35
N VAL A 554 18.70 9.98 38.08
CA VAL A 554 18.60 9.83 39.54
C VAL A 554 18.91 11.20 40.14
N PRO A 555 17.99 11.87 40.85
CA PRO A 555 18.32 13.10 41.56
C PRO A 555 19.27 12.77 42.72
N ALA A 556 20.44 13.40 42.70
CA ALA A 556 21.40 13.37 43.78
C ALA A 556 20.79 13.94 45.08
N GLN A 557 20.45 13.09 46.04
CA GLN A 557 20.20 13.52 47.41
C GLN A 557 21.53 13.82 48.11
N ARG A 558 21.73 15.12 48.32
CA ARG A 558 22.82 15.74 49.05
C ARG A 558 22.70 15.41 50.53
N ALA A 559 23.81 14.98 51.11
CA ALA A 559 23.99 14.64 52.52
C ALA A 559 23.42 15.67 53.51
N VAL A 560 22.73 15.20 54.55
CA VAL A 560 22.46 15.95 55.78
C VAL A 560 23.27 15.31 56.90
N LYS A 561 24.17 16.12 57.48
CA LYS A 561 24.91 15.84 58.71
C LYS A 561 23.98 15.85 59.92
N GLU A 562 24.26 14.94 60.84
CA GLU A 562 23.82 14.97 62.24
C GLU A 562 24.20 16.30 62.93
N ASN A 563 23.31 16.84 63.79
CA ASN A 563 23.66 17.01 65.20
C ASN A 563 22.46 17.39 66.10
N SER A 564 22.37 16.63 67.21
CA SER A 564 22.09 16.99 68.60
C SER A 564 20.85 17.81 69.03
N ALA A 565 20.25 17.27 70.10
CA ALA A 565 19.10 17.74 70.85
C ALA A 565 19.27 19.10 71.56
N SER A 566 18.15 19.82 71.74
CA SER A 566 17.82 20.58 72.94
C SER A 566 16.36 21.09 72.89
N THR A 567 15.52 20.50 73.74
CA THR A 567 14.43 21.08 74.55
C THR A 567 13.87 22.47 74.18
N ALA A 568 12.56 22.54 73.89
CA ALA A 568 11.66 23.59 74.42
C ALA A 568 10.18 23.22 74.23
N VAL A 569 9.44 23.34 75.33
CA VAL A 569 8.01 23.16 75.54
C VAL A 569 7.20 24.29 74.88
N SER A 570 6.05 24.00 74.27
CA SER A 570 4.79 24.72 74.55
C SER A 570 3.58 24.16 73.80
N ASP A 571 2.50 24.12 74.55
CA ASP A 571 1.13 23.73 74.21
C ASP A 571 0.53 24.48 73.01
N LYS A 572 -0.33 23.79 72.25
CA LYS A 572 -1.75 24.18 72.16
C LYS A 572 -2.63 23.11 71.53
N LYS A 573 -3.85 23.11 72.05
CA LYS A 573 -4.91 22.11 71.99
C LYS A 573 -6.14 22.76 71.35
N ALA A 574 -6.77 22.12 70.35
CA ALA A 574 -8.19 22.25 69.97
C ALA A 574 -8.43 21.29 68.79
N LYS A 575 -9.06 20.11 68.92
CA LYS A 575 -10.47 19.74 69.18
C LYS A 575 -11.48 20.20 68.11
N ALA A 576 -12.01 19.19 67.41
CA ALA A 576 -13.42 18.93 67.03
C ALA A 576 -14.02 19.79 65.88
N LYS A 577 -14.93 19.33 65.00
CA LYS A 577 -16.02 18.32 64.96
C LYS A 577 -16.40 18.20 63.45
N GLU A 578 -16.67 17.05 62.82
CA GLU A 578 -17.84 16.15 62.89
C GLU A 578 -19.20 16.80 62.53
N ALA A 579 -19.77 16.36 61.40
CA ALA A 579 -21.21 16.19 61.03
C ALA A 579 -21.25 15.94 59.50
N ASP A 580 -21.56 14.77 58.95
CA ASP A 580 -22.71 13.86 59.10
C ASP A 580 -24.01 14.34 58.43
N ALA A 581 -24.77 13.34 57.93
CA ALA A 581 -26.10 13.31 57.30
C ALA A 581 -26.08 12.91 55.79
N THR A 582 -26.28 11.63 55.42
CA THR A 582 -27.57 10.88 55.27
C THR A 582 -28.45 11.41 54.14
N SER A 583 -29.12 10.65 53.26
CA SER A 583 -29.72 9.31 53.33
C SER A 583 -30.22 8.86 51.95
N GLU A 584 -30.07 7.55 51.68
CA GLU A 584 -30.99 6.58 51.02
C GLU A 584 -32.53 6.87 51.06
N PRO A 585 -33.45 6.01 50.54
CA PRO A 585 -33.46 5.02 49.41
C PRO A 585 -34.83 4.97 48.66
N GLU A 586 -35.15 3.80 48.05
CA GLU A 586 -36.47 3.27 47.61
C GLU A 586 -36.96 3.60 46.18
N GLU A 587 -37.62 2.72 45.41
CA GLU A 587 -37.81 1.26 45.38
C GLU A 587 -38.70 0.93 44.15
N LYS A 588 -38.74 -0.36 43.76
CA LYS A 588 -39.91 -1.13 43.24
C LYS A 588 -40.27 -1.18 41.74
N LYS A 589 -40.06 -2.41 41.21
CA LYS A 589 -41.06 -3.38 40.66
C LYS A 589 -41.74 -3.06 39.31
N ALA A 590 -42.06 -3.99 38.41
CA ALA A 590 -42.01 -5.46 38.39
C ALA A 590 -42.42 -6.00 36.99
N THR A 591 -42.09 -7.29 36.73
CA THR A 591 -42.90 -8.33 36.02
C THR A 591 -43.16 -8.18 34.50
N ASN A 592 -43.29 -9.21 33.65
CA ASN A 592 -43.29 -10.68 33.74
C ASN A 592 -43.28 -11.30 32.31
N LYS A 593 -42.97 -12.62 32.26
CA LYS A 593 -43.53 -13.70 31.41
C LYS A 593 -43.07 -13.96 29.95
N LYS A 594 -42.41 -15.12 29.81
CA LYS A 594 -42.81 -16.39 29.13
C LYS A 594 -43.29 -16.37 27.67
N ALA A 595 -42.63 -17.15 26.80
CA ALA A 595 -43.00 -18.52 26.34
C ALA A 595 -42.37 -18.82 24.96
N ALA A 596 -41.60 -19.91 24.85
CA ALA A 596 -41.93 -21.14 24.09
C ALA A 596 -41.49 -21.07 22.60
N ASP A 597 -40.48 -21.84 22.18
CA ASP A 597 -40.55 -23.27 21.79
C ASP A 597 -40.85 -23.42 20.29
N LYS A 598 -39.90 -23.94 19.51
CA LYS A 598 -40.12 -25.01 18.52
C LYS A 598 -38.85 -25.43 17.77
N ASP A 599 -38.57 -26.72 17.95
CA ASP A 599 -37.84 -27.62 17.07
C ASP A 599 -38.45 -27.76 15.65
N LYS A 600 -37.59 -28.18 14.72
CA LYS A 600 -37.82 -28.96 13.47
C LYS A 600 -38.60 -28.31 12.32
N GLU A 601 -37.92 -28.12 11.19
CA GLU A 601 -37.83 -29.11 10.08
C GLU A 601 -36.55 -28.89 9.27
#